data_AF-A0A147EPE8-F1
#
_entry.id   AF-A0A147EPE8-F1
#
_cell.length_a   1.000
_cell.length_b   1.000
_cell.length_c   1.000
_cell.angle_alpha   90.00
_cell.angle_beta   90.00
_cell.angle_gamma   90.00
#
_symmetry.space_group_name_H-M   'P 1'
#
loop_
_entity.id
_entity.type
_entity.pdbx_description
1 polymer ?
#
loop_
_entity_poly.entity_id
_entity_poly.type
_entity_poly.pdbx_seq_one_letter_code
_entity_poly.pdbx_strand_id
1 'polypeptide(L)'
;MLFTAVSMGCLAFAILADREDRPFAVMVTLLFLGVTFLVVMELVMLRRVVWDGFRLRSGTEMHFVGTGFSGVSPALAGLCFTSAAAIIIWTWVTPGEIPITGPVGRTGGLLLLTFMGLGTLSVVVLKRFYPSGIKMDAEAVRVRQGISERCFRWSELESVTLHIRRRHAFLDIAGEEGNHLSLPAIYYESNPYYVAELILFYLRHPGRREMLCDPDAAIREVMEIEGPDAP
;
A
#
# COMPACT_ATOMS: atom_id res chain seq x y z
N MET A 1 19.57 0.89 1.87
CA MET A 1 18.74 1.18 3.06
C MET A 1 18.33 -0.08 3.80
N LEU A 2 17.60 -1.03 3.20
CA LEU A 2 17.21 -2.28 3.89
C LEU A 2 18.43 -3.08 4.38
N PHE A 3 19.44 -3.28 3.53
CA PHE A 3 20.67 -3.98 3.90
C PHE A 3 21.39 -3.31 5.09
N THR A 4 21.53 -1.99 5.04
CA THR A 4 22.18 -1.19 6.09
C THR A 4 21.46 -1.28 7.44
N ALA A 5 20.13 -1.23 7.42
CA ALA A 5 19.33 -1.37 8.65
C ALA A 5 19.39 -2.79 9.21
N VAL A 6 19.30 -3.82 8.37
CA VAL A 6 19.46 -5.22 8.80
C VAL A 6 20.86 -5.46 9.38
N SER A 7 21.91 -4.92 8.76
CA SER A 7 23.28 -5.02 9.29
C SER A 7 23.44 -4.33 10.64
N MET A 8 22.82 -3.17 10.86
CA MET A 8 22.81 -2.51 12.18
C MET A 8 22.05 -3.31 13.24
N GLY A 9 20.94 -3.96 12.86
CA GLY A 9 20.20 -4.86 13.75
C GLY A 9 21.02 -6.09 14.14
N CYS A 10 21.71 -6.72 13.19
CA CYS A 10 22.61 -7.85 13.45
C CYS A 10 23.82 -7.43 14.32
N LEU A 11 24.35 -6.23 14.11
CA LEU A 11 25.46 -5.69 14.91
C LEU A 11 24.99 -5.40 16.35
N ALA A 12 23.82 -4.78 16.52
CA ALA A 12 23.22 -4.57 17.83
C ALA A 12 22.95 -5.90 18.56
N PHE A 13 22.45 -6.91 17.85
CA PHE A 13 22.29 -8.26 18.38
C PHE A 13 23.62 -8.87 18.82
N ALA A 14 24.66 -8.81 17.98
CA ALA A 14 25.98 -9.34 18.30
C ALA A 14 26.60 -8.66 19.54
N ILE A 15 26.40 -7.35 19.69
CA ILE A 15 26.88 -6.57 20.84
C ILE A 15 26.10 -6.91 22.12
N LEU A 16 24.79 -7.15 22.01
CA LEU A 16 23.92 -7.39 23.16
C LEU A 16 23.87 -8.87 23.58
N ALA A 17 24.10 -9.82 22.66
CA ALA A 17 24.03 -11.26 22.92
C ALA A 17 25.20 -11.80 23.76
N ASP A 18 26.30 -11.04 23.85
CA ASP A 18 27.48 -11.37 24.66
C ASP A 18 27.31 -10.98 26.15
N ARG A 19 26.19 -10.31 26.52
CA ARG A 19 25.84 -10.01 27.92
C ARG A 19 24.91 -11.08 28.52
N GLU A 20 24.93 -11.19 29.85
CA GLU A 20 24.03 -12.09 30.62
C GLU A 20 22.53 -11.85 30.32
N ASP A 21 22.15 -10.66 29.82
CA ASP A 21 20.77 -10.27 29.49
C ASP A 21 20.32 -10.68 28.06
N ARG A 22 20.57 -11.94 27.67
CA ARG A 22 20.18 -12.49 26.36
C ARG A 22 18.70 -12.25 25.95
N PRO A 23 17.68 -12.43 26.81
CA PRO A 23 16.29 -12.24 26.37
C PRO A 23 15.97 -10.77 26.08
N PHE A 24 16.60 -9.83 26.79
CA PHE A 24 16.48 -8.40 26.50
C PHE A 24 17.10 -8.04 25.14
N ALA A 25 18.30 -8.56 24.86
CA ALA A 25 18.98 -8.38 23.58
C ALA A 25 18.13 -8.84 22.37
N VAL A 26 17.53 -10.04 22.49
CA VAL A 26 16.66 -10.60 21.46
C VAL A 26 15.42 -9.72 21.27
N MET A 27 14.76 -9.31 22.36
CA MET A 27 13.58 -8.44 22.31
C MET A 27 13.88 -7.12 21.59
N VAL A 28 14.95 -6.41 21.98
CA VAL A 28 15.34 -5.13 21.35
C VAL A 28 15.63 -5.31 19.86
N THR A 29 16.30 -6.41 19.48
CA THR A 29 16.59 -6.73 18.08
C THR A 29 15.31 -6.95 17.27
N LEU A 30 14.36 -7.71 17.80
CA LEU A 30 13.06 -7.94 17.15
C LEU A 30 12.27 -6.64 16.99
N LEU A 31 12.25 -5.78 18.01
CA LEU A 31 11.58 -4.48 17.93
C LEU A 31 12.20 -3.60 16.83
N PHE A 32 13.53 -3.54 16.79
CA PHE A 32 14.25 -2.77 15.77
C PHE A 32 13.98 -3.29 14.35
N LEU A 33 13.99 -4.62 14.15
CA LEU A 33 13.63 -5.23 12.87
C LEU A 33 12.17 -4.94 12.50
N GLY A 34 11.24 -5.06 13.45
CA GLY A 34 9.82 -4.77 13.23
C GLY A 34 9.59 -3.33 12.75
N VAL A 35 10.21 -2.35 13.43
CA VAL A 35 10.16 -0.94 13.04
C VAL A 35 10.80 -0.71 11.67
N THR A 36 11.96 -1.34 11.40
CA THR A 36 12.64 -1.24 10.12
C THR A 36 11.75 -1.73 8.97
N PHE A 37 11.06 -2.87 9.14
CA PHE A 37 10.13 -3.38 8.14
C PHE A 37 8.96 -2.42 7.89
N LEU A 38 8.43 -1.77 8.93
CA LEU A 38 7.37 -0.76 8.79
C LEU A 38 7.85 0.48 8.03
N VAL A 39 9.02 1.00 8.39
CA VAL A 39 9.59 2.19 7.70
C VAL A 39 9.88 1.87 6.24
N VAL A 40 10.47 0.70 5.94
CA VAL A 40 10.72 0.28 4.57
C VAL A 40 9.41 0.10 3.80
N MET A 41 8.39 -0.49 4.43
CA MET A 41 7.06 -0.61 3.84
C MET A 41 6.51 0.76 3.44
N GLU A 42 6.52 1.72 4.36
CA GLU A 42 5.99 3.08 4.11
C GLU A 42 6.79 3.80 3.01
N LEU A 43 8.12 3.74 3.05
CA LEU A 43 8.98 4.32 2.01
C LEU A 43 8.75 3.69 0.63
N VAL A 44 8.58 2.37 0.59
CA VAL A 44 8.29 1.65 -0.66
C VAL A 44 6.91 2.01 -1.18
N MET A 45 5.90 2.15 -0.32
CA MET A 45 4.56 2.60 -0.72
C MET A 45 4.59 4.02 -1.30
N LEU A 46 5.31 4.95 -0.65
CA LEU A 46 5.41 6.33 -1.10
C LEU A 46 6.17 6.49 -2.41
N ARG A 47 7.24 5.71 -2.63
CA ARG A 47 8.07 5.78 -3.85
C ARG A 47 7.44 5.11 -5.08
N ARG A 48 6.37 4.35 -4.92
CA ARG A 48 5.77 3.57 -6.01
C ARG A 48 4.82 4.36 -6.90
N VAL A 49 4.27 5.45 -6.41
CA VAL A 49 3.45 6.33 -7.24
C VAL A 49 4.36 7.00 -8.26
N VAL A 50 4.17 6.65 -9.53
CA VAL A 50 4.87 7.30 -10.63
C VAL A 50 4.22 8.66 -10.85
N TRP A 51 4.93 9.74 -10.51
CA TRP A 51 4.43 11.10 -10.69
C TRP A 51 4.65 11.63 -12.11
N ASP A 52 5.60 11.07 -12.86
CA ASP A 52 5.97 11.55 -14.20
C ASP A 52 5.52 10.60 -15.32
N GLY A 53 4.41 9.86 -15.13
CA GLY A 53 3.91 8.95 -16.15
C GLY A 53 2.91 7.91 -15.68
N PHE A 54 2.78 6.85 -16.48
CA PHE A 54 1.84 5.75 -16.27
C PHE A 54 2.55 4.44 -15.94
N ARG A 55 1.90 3.63 -15.11
CA ARG A 55 2.30 2.25 -14.84
C ARG A 55 1.23 1.29 -15.36
N LEU A 56 1.45 0.80 -16.57
CA LEU A 56 0.54 -0.13 -17.24
C LEU A 56 0.99 -1.58 -17.11
N ARG A 57 0.03 -2.51 -17.12
CA ARG A 57 0.31 -3.92 -17.41
C ARG A 57 0.53 -4.08 -18.91
N SER A 58 1.57 -4.80 -19.31
CA SER A 58 1.70 -5.27 -20.69
C SER A 58 0.49 -6.15 -21.05
N GLY A 59 -0.32 -5.73 -22.02
CA GLY A 59 -1.54 -6.41 -22.44
C GLY A 59 -2.31 -5.63 -23.51
N THR A 60 -3.41 -6.20 -23.98
CA THR A 60 -4.30 -5.63 -25.01
C THR A 60 -5.35 -4.65 -24.46
N GLU A 61 -5.27 -4.30 -23.17
CA GLU A 61 -6.28 -3.47 -22.51
C GLU A 61 -5.57 -2.48 -21.59
N MET A 62 -6.10 -1.26 -21.49
CA MET A 62 -5.53 -0.24 -20.63
C MET A 62 -5.77 -0.60 -19.16
N HIS A 63 -4.73 -1.14 -18.52
CA HIS A 63 -4.78 -1.59 -17.14
C HIS A 63 -3.69 -0.94 -16.31
N PHE A 64 -4.10 0.02 -15.47
CA PHE A 64 -3.27 0.63 -14.44
C PHE A 64 -3.15 -0.33 -13.25
N VAL A 65 -1.96 -0.88 -13.06
CA VAL A 65 -1.72 -1.90 -12.05
C VAL A 65 -1.36 -1.24 -10.74
N GLY A 66 -2.22 -1.40 -9.74
CA GLY A 66 -1.80 -1.24 -8.35
C GLY A 66 -0.88 -2.38 -7.97
N THR A 67 0.24 -2.13 -7.29
CA THR A 67 1.01 -3.29 -6.86
C THR A 67 0.20 -4.13 -5.90
N GLY A 68 0.24 -5.43 -6.15
CA GLY A 68 0.01 -6.42 -5.11
C GLY A 68 1.13 -6.30 -4.07
N PHE A 69 1.11 -5.25 -3.25
CA PHE A 69 1.96 -5.03 -2.09
C PHE A 69 2.29 -6.37 -1.41
N SER A 70 3.51 -6.88 -1.55
CA SER A 70 3.82 -8.22 -1.06
C SER A 70 3.61 -8.19 0.45
N GLY A 71 2.57 -8.87 0.95
CA GLY A 71 2.19 -8.85 2.37
C GLY A 71 3.29 -9.40 3.30
N VAL A 72 4.44 -9.77 2.73
CA VAL A 72 5.67 -10.20 3.37
C VAL A 72 6.19 -9.16 4.36
N SER A 73 6.42 -7.89 3.98
CA SER A 73 6.98 -6.89 4.91
C SER A 73 6.13 -6.66 6.17
N PRO A 74 4.80 -6.43 6.09
CA PRO A 74 3.97 -6.28 7.29
C PRO A 74 3.79 -7.61 8.04
N ALA A 75 3.81 -8.76 7.35
CA ALA A 75 3.83 -10.05 8.03
C ALA A 75 5.10 -10.23 8.87
N LEU A 76 6.27 -9.90 8.32
CA LEU A 76 7.55 -9.95 9.04
C LEU A 76 7.57 -8.96 10.21
N ALA A 77 7.07 -7.73 10.00
CA ALA A 77 6.93 -6.77 11.08
C ALA A 77 6.03 -7.30 12.21
N GLY A 78 4.86 -7.86 11.85
CA GLY A 78 3.93 -8.43 12.80
C GLY A 78 4.50 -9.61 13.59
N LEU A 79 5.18 -10.53 12.90
CA LEU A 79 5.90 -11.62 13.53
C LEU A 79 6.95 -11.09 14.53
N CYS A 80 7.73 -10.07 14.15
CA CYS A 80 8.72 -9.48 15.05
C CYS A 80 8.09 -8.91 16.33
N PHE A 81 7.00 -8.15 16.22
CA PHE A 81 6.31 -7.57 17.38
C PHE A 81 5.65 -8.63 18.27
N THR A 82 5.00 -9.64 17.67
CA THR A 82 4.39 -10.74 18.42
C THR A 82 5.44 -11.61 19.12
N SER A 83 6.59 -11.87 18.48
CA SER A 83 7.71 -12.58 19.10
C SER A 83 8.34 -11.77 20.24
N ALA A 84 8.47 -10.45 20.10
CA ALA A 84 8.94 -9.59 21.18
C ALA A 84 8.00 -9.64 22.40
N ALA A 85 6.68 -9.61 22.16
CA ALA A 85 5.68 -9.77 23.23
C ALA A 85 5.76 -11.16 23.89
N ALA A 86 5.97 -12.22 23.11
CA ALA A 86 6.12 -13.58 23.62
C ALA A 86 7.35 -13.73 24.52
N ILE A 87 8.48 -13.10 24.18
CA ILE A 87 9.69 -13.09 25.03
C ILE A 87 9.42 -12.41 26.36
N ILE A 88 8.71 -11.27 26.36
CA ILE A 88 8.32 -10.58 27.59
C ILE A 88 7.49 -11.51 28.49
N ILE A 89 6.46 -12.17 27.94
CA ILE A 89 5.64 -13.13 28.70
C ILE A 89 6.50 -14.28 29.22
N TRP A 90 7.38 -14.82 28.38
CA TRP A 90 8.27 -15.93 28.74
C TRP A 90 9.16 -15.59 29.94
N THR A 91 9.75 -14.38 29.98
CA THR A 91 10.55 -13.93 31.14
C THR A 91 9.75 -13.74 32.42
N TRP A 92 8.42 -13.66 32.36
CA TRP A 92 7.59 -13.54 33.57
C TRP A 92 7.18 -14.90 34.14
N VAL A 93 7.01 -15.90 33.28
CA VAL A 93 6.54 -17.23 33.67
C VAL A 93 7.69 -18.18 34.00
N THR A 94 8.90 -17.89 33.51
CA THR A 94 10.07 -18.73 33.72
C THR A 94 10.74 -18.41 35.07
N PRO A 95 10.79 -19.37 36.02
CA PRO A 95 11.44 -19.15 37.30
C PRO A 95 12.95 -18.91 37.13
N GLY A 96 13.50 -17.91 37.84
CA GLY A 96 14.92 -17.58 37.82
C GLY A 96 15.32 -16.54 36.77
N GLU A 97 14.42 -16.18 35.85
CA GLU A 97 14.65 -15.09 34.89
C GLU A 97 14.27 -13.73 35.48
N ILE A 98 15.06 -12.70 35.14
CA ILE A 98 14.76 -11.32 35.54
C ILE A 98 13.71 -10.77 34.56
N PRO A 99 12.54 -10.32 35.04
CA PRO A 99 11.51 -9.78 34.16
C PRO A 99 12.00 -8.50 33.47
N ILE A 100 11.92 -8.48 32.13
CA ILE A 100 12.40 -7.36 31.30
C ILE A 100 11.65 -6.04 31.61
N THR A 101 10.39 -6.13 32.04
CA THR A 101 9.54 -4.95 32.30
C THR A 101 9.01 -4.95 33.73
N GLY A 102 9.06 -3.79 34.39
CA GLY A 102 8.42 -3.58 35.70
C GLY A 102 6.88 -3.64 35.65
N PRO A 103 6.19 -3.58 36.81
CA PRO A 103 4.75 -3.83 36.93
C PRO A 103 3.85 -2.99 36.01
N VAL A 104 4.20 -1.70 35.82
CA VAL A 104 3.47 -0.79 34.91
C VAL A 104 3.78 -1.10 33.44
N GLY A 105 5.04 -1.48 33.15
CA GLY A 105 5.47 -1.93 31.82
C GLY A 105 4.85 -3.27 31.42
N ARG A 106 4.43 -4.10 32.39
CA ARG A 106 3.78 -5.38 32.12
C ARG A 106 2.49 -5.22 31.33
N THR A 107 1.63 -4.29 31.73
CA THR A 107 0.33 -4.17 31.06
C THR A 107 0.43 -3.28 29.82
N GLY A 108 1.08 -2.11 29.93
CA GLY A 108 1.12 -1.13 28.83
C GLY A 108 1.99 -1.56 27.66
N GLY A 109 3.21 -2.03 27.92
CA GLY A 109 4.16 -2.44 26.88
C GLY A 109 3.71 -3.69 26.14
N LEU A 110 3.19 -4.68 26.86
CA LEU A 110 2.70 -5.92 26.26
C LEU A 110 1.49 -5.70 25.37
N LEU A 111 0.52 -4.90 25.83
CA LEU A 111 -0.66 -4.55 25.03
C LEU A 111 -0.24 -3.81 23.75
N LEU A 112 0.66 -2.83 23.85
CA LEU A 112 1.15 -2.09 22.69
C LEU A 112 1.77 -3.02 21.64
N LEU A 113 2.68 -3.92 22.05
CA LEU A 113 3.35 -4.84 21.12
C LEU A 113 2.38 -5.85 20.51
N THR A 114 1.42 -6.33 21.30
CA THR A 114 0.39 -7.26 20.83
C THR A 114 -0.53 -6.58 19.82
N PHE A 115 -0.99 -5.35 20.10
CA PHE A 115 -1.81 -4.58 19.17
C PHE A 115 -1.05 -4.18 17.91
N MET A 116 0.23 -3.79 18.01
CA MET A 116 1.06 -3.52 16.83
C MET A 116 1.27 -4.78 15.98
N GLY A 117 1.58 -5.91 16.62
CA GLY A 117 1.76 -7.19 15.95
C GLY A 117 0.48 -7.68 15.25
N LEU A 118 -0.64 -7.69 15.96
CA LEU A 118 -1.93 -8.08 15.40
C LEU A 118 -2.43 -7.09 14.34
N GLY A 119 -2.24 -5.80 14.54
CA GLY A 119 -2.63 -4.77 13.58
C GLY A 119 -1.88 -4.88 12.26
N THR A 120 -0.56 -5.11 12.32
CA THR A 120 0.26 -5.32 11.11
C THR A 120 -0.07 -6.62 10.40
N LEU A 121 -0.38 -7.70 11.12
CA LEU A 121 -0.89 -8.94 10.52
C LEU A 121 -2.28 -8.75 9.91
N SER A 122 -3.13 -7.93 10.52
CA SER A 122 -4.46 -7.61 9.99
C SER A 122 -4.36 -6.88 8.66
N VAL A 123 -3.35 -6.03 8.44
CA VAL A 123 -3.09 -5.42 7.12
C VAL A 123 -2.86 -6.48 6.04
N VAL A 124 -2.18 -7.59 6.35
CA VAL A 124 -1.96 -8.70 5.40
C VAL A 124 -3.27 -9.35 4.98
N VAL A 125 -4.16 -9.60 5.95
CA VAL A 125 -5.47 -10.22 5.72
C VAL A 125 -6.40 -9.25 4.99
N LEU A 126 -6.45 -8.00 5.46
CA LEU A 126 -7.26 -6.93 4.90
C LEU A 126 -6.81 -6.53 3.50
N LYS A 127 -5.54 -6.77 3.13
CA LYS A 127 -5.01 -6.56 1.78
C LYS A 127 -5.94 -7.11 0.70
N ARG A 128 -6.55 -8.28 0.95
CA ARG A 128 -7.43 -8.97 0.00
C ARG A 128 -8.71 -8.18 -0.30
N PHE A 129 -9.06 -7.16 0.47
CA PHE A 129 -10.25 -6.32 0.28
C PHE A 129 -9.93 -4.94 -0.31
N TYR A 130 -8.66 -4.60 -0.52
CA TYR A 130 -8.29 -3.32 -1.10
C TYR A 130 -8.30 -3.35 -2.63
N PRO A 131 -8.49 -2.18 -3.28
CA PRO A 131 -8.39 -2.05 -4.73
C PRO A 131 -7.03 -2.47 -5.27
N SER A 132 -7.02 -3.07 -6.47
CA SER A 132 -5.82 -3.67 -7.08
C SER A 132 -5.46 -3.10 -8.46
N GLY A 133 -6.13 -2.02 -8.86
CA GLY A 133 -5.88 -1.35 -10.13
C GLY A 133 -7.16 -0.84 -10.78
N ILE A 134 -6.98 -0.07 -11.85
CA ILE A 134 -8.06 0.43 -12.70
C ILE A 134 -7.84 -0.17 -14.08
N LYS A 135 -8.87 -0.79 -14.63
CA LYS A 135 -8.91 -1.26 -16.01
C LYS A 135 -9.91 -0.42 -16.80
N MET A 136 -9.56 -0.04 -18.01
CA MET A 136 -10.41 0.71 -18.91
C MET A 136 -10.52 -0.04 -20.22
N ASP A 137 -11.74 -0.19 -20.70
CA ASP A 137 -12.05 -0.77 -22.00
C ASP A 137 -13.09 0.10 -22.72
N ALA A 138 -13.47 -0.30 -23.93
CA ALA A 138 -14.41 0.47 -24.73
C ALA A 138 -15.81 0.62 -24.10
N GLU A 139 -16.17 -0.25 -23.15
CA GLU A 139 -17.50 -0.34 -22.55
C GLU A 139 -17.58 0.29 -21.16
N ALA A 140 -16.50 0.18 -20.37
CA ALA A 140 -16.51 0.57 -18.96
C ALA A 140 -15.13 0.90 -18.37
N VAL A 141 -15.17 1.59 -17.24
CA VAL A 141 -14.07 1.68 -16.27
C VAL A 141 -14.33 0.64 -15.17
N ARG A 142 -13.40 -0.30 -14.99
CA ARG A 142 -13.51 -1.37 -13.99
C ARG A 142 -12.44 -1.19 -12.92
N VAL A 143 -12.86 -1.24 -11.66
CA VAL A 143 -11.96 -1.21 -10.51
C VAL A 143 -12.12 -2.49 -9.72
N ARG A 144 -11.05 -3.28 -9.65
CA ARG A 144 -11.04 -4.52 -8.89
C ARG A 144 -10.75 -4.24 -7.42
N GLN A 145 -11.74 -4.45 -6.55
CA GLN A 145 -11.65 -4.34 -5.10
C GLN A 145 -11.67 -5.73 -4.46
N GLY A 146 -10.50 -6.32 -4.35
CA GLY A 146 -10.35 -7.64 -3.77
C GLY A 146 -10.99 -8.77 -4.60
N ILE A 147 -12.06 -9.35 -4.04
CA ILE A 147 -12.87 -10.40 -4.69
C ILE A 147 -14.00 -9.77 -5.53
N SER A 148 -14.37 -8.52 -5.25
CA SER A 148 -15.39 -7.80 -6.01
C SER A 148 -14.76 -6.96 -7.12
N GLU A 149 -15.49 -6.77 -8.21
CA GLU A 149 -15.16 -5.83 -9.28
C GLU A 149 -16.28 -4.80 -9.36
N ARG A 150 -15.93 -3.52 -9.25
CA ARG A 150 -16.86 -2.44 -9.54
C ARG A 150 -16.71 -2.06 -10.99
N CYS A 151 -17.81 -2.12 -11.72
CA CYS A 151 -17.89 -1.73 -13.12
C CYS A 151 -18.66 -0.42 -13.20
N PHE A 152 -18.08 0.57 -13.89
CA PHE A 152 -18.72 1.83 -14.22
C PHE A 152 -18.83 1.89 -15.73
N ARG A 153 -20.02 1.62 -16.28
CA ARG A 153 -20.22 1.81 -17.72
C ARG A 153 -20.03 3.28 -18.05
N TRP A 154 -19.51 3.57 -19.23
CA TRP A 154 -19.32 4.95 -19.65
C TRP A 154 -20.62 5.76 -19.71
N SER A 155 -21.76 5.11 -19.94
CA SER A 155 -23.08 5.74 -19.92
C SER A 155 -23.58 6.09 -18.52
N GLU A 156 -23.10 5.36 -17.51
CA GLU A 156 -23.47 5.51 -16.10
C GLU A 156 -22.49 6.42 -15.36
N LEU A 157 -21.40 6.86 -16.00
CA LEU A 157 -20.35 7.67 -15.39
C LEU A 157 -20.76 9.15 -15.38
N GLU A 158 -21.00 9.72 -14.20
CA GLU A 158 -21.46 11.10 -14.04
C GLU A 158 -20.29 12.08 -13.94
N SER A 159 -19.30 11.74 -13.10
CA SER A 159 -18.14 12.61 -12.89
C SER A 159 -16.90 11.85 -12.45
N VAL A 160 -15.74 12.44 -12.78
CA VAL A 160 -14.43 12.00 -12.30
C VAL A 160 -13.71 13.22 -11.78
N THR A 161 -13.33 13.19 -10.52
CA THR A 161 -12.68 14.32 -9.85
C THR A 161 -11.43 13.86 -9.11
N LEU A 162 -10.44 14.73 -9.04
CA LEU A 162 -9.23 14.49 -8.28
C LEU A 162 -9.21 15.37 -7.04
N HIS A 163 -9.01 14.76 -5.88
CA HIS A 163 -8.91 15.47 -4.61
C HIS A 163 -7.60 15.15 -3.91
N ILE A 164 -6.94 16.18 -3.38
CA ILE A 164 -5.73 16.01 -2.58
C ILE A 164 -6.09 16.15 -1.10
N ARG A 165 -5.91 15.07 -0.33
CA ARG A 165 -6.13 15.06 1.12
C ARG A 165 -4.86 14.64 1.85
N ARG A 166 -4.36 15.51 2.74
CA ARG A 166 -3.18 15.24 3.59
C ARG A 166 -1.98 14.66 2.81
N ARG A 167 -1.69 15.23 1.62
CA ARG A 167 -0.62 14.81 0.69
C ARG A 167 -0.86 13.52 -0.10
N HIS A 168 -2.05 12.94 -0.03
CA HIS A 168 -2.44 11.81 -0.87
C HIS A 168 -3.45 12.28 -1.91
N ALA A 169 -3.25 11.88 -3.17
CA ALA A 169 -4.21 12.10 -4.24
C ALA A 169 -5.23 10.96 -4.27
N PHE A 170 -6.51 11.33 -4.39
CA PHE A 170 -7.66 10.45 -4.47
C PHE A 170 -8.37 10.74 -5.79
N LEU A 171 -8.61 9.68 -6.56
CA LEU A 171 -9.44 9.69 -7.76
C LEU A 171 -10.85 9.27 -7.34
N ASP A 172 -11.78 10.21 -7.43
CA ASP A 172 -13.18 9.99 -7.11
C ASP A 172 -13.94 9.77 -8.42
N ILE A 173 -14.55 8.60 -8.53
CA ILE A 173 -15.36 8.18 -9.67
C ILE A 173 -16.80 8.07 -9.18
N ALA A 174 -17.68 8.89 -9.75
CA ALA A 174 -19.11 8.87 -9.47
C ALA A 174 -19.87 8.38 -10.71
N GLY A 175 -20.75 7.42 -10.51
CA GLY A 175 -21.76 7.03 -11.48
C GLY A 175 -23.17 7.10 -10.91
N GLU A 176 -24.15 6.67 -11.71
CA GLU A 176 -25.57 6.71 -11.36
C GLU A 176 -25.89 5.99 -10.03
N GLU A 177 -26.92 6.49 -9.35
CA GLU A 177 -27.55 5.87 -8.18
C GLU A 177 -26.60 5.46 -7.04
N GLY A 178 -25.83 6.43 -6.51
CA GLY A 178 -25.01 6.20 -5.32
C GLY A 178 -23.80 5.29 -5.56
N ASN A 179 -23.53 4.92 -6.81
CA ASN A 179 -22.32 4.23 -7.20
C ASN A 179 -21.14 5.21 -7.20
N HIS A 180 -20.52 5.39 -6.04
CA HIS A 180 -19.36 6.25 -5.86
C HIS A 180 -18.16 5.48 -5.33
N LEU A 181 -16.99 5.76 -5.88
CA LEU A 181 -15.73 5.15 -5.49
C LEU A 181 -14.63 6.19 -5.39
N SER A 182 -14.04 6.31 -4.20
CA SER A 182 -12.83 7.09 -3.96
C SER A 182 -11.61 6.18 -3.90
N LEU A 183 -10.65 6.42 -4.79
CA LEU A 183 -9.49 5.56 -4.99
C LEU A 183 -8.16 6.32 -4.81
N PRO A 184 -7.40 6.02 -3.75
CA PRO A 184 -6.03 6.55 -3.58
C PRO A 184 -5.08 6.15 -4.72
N ALA A 185 -4.18 7.06 -5.09
CA ALA A 185 -3.15 6.83 -6.12
C ALA A 185 -2.24 5.61 -5.87
N ILE A 186 -2.06 5.24 -4.60
CA ILE A 186 -1.29 4.04 -4.21
C ILE A 186 -1.88 2.72 -4.76
N TYR A 187 -3.15 2.71 -5.19
CA TYR A 187 -3.82 1.50 -5.69
C TYR A 187 -3.82 1.36 -7.22
N TYR A 188 -3.26 2.31 -7.95
CA TYR A 188 -3.07 2.23 -9.41
C TYR A 188 -1.69 2.71 -9.87
N GLU A 189 -0.88 3.27 -8.96
CA GLU A 189 0.56 3.55 -9.09
C GLU A 189 0.98 4.33 -10.34
N SER A 190 0.04 5.09 -10.89
CA SER A 190 0.23 5.97 -12.04
C SER A 190 -0.07 7.40 -11.60
N ASN A 191 0.34 8.38 -12.41
CA ASN A 191 0.06 9.77 -12.09
C ASN A 191 -1.47 9.97 -11.96
N PRO A 192 -1.97 10.39 -10.78
CA PRO A 192 -3.40 10.57 -10.54
C PRO A 192 -4.06 11.57 -11.49
N TYR A 193 -3.34 12.61 -11.90
CA TYR A 193 -3.82 13.62 -12.84
C TYR A 193 -4.00 13.03 -14.23
N TYR A 194 -2.98 12.33 -14.73
CA TYR A 194 -3.05 11.75 -16.08
C TYR A 194 -4.11 10.65 -16.19
N VAL A 195 -4.29 9.84 -15.13
CA VAL A 195 -5.37 8.85 -15.09
C VAL A 195 -6.74 9.53 -15.10
N ALA A 196 -6.92 10.61 -14.33
CA ALA A 196 -8.17 11.37 -14.34
C ALA A 196 -8.47 11.97 -15.72
N GLU A 197 -7.48 12.63 -16.33
CA GLU A 197 -7.63 13.23 -17.66
C GLU A 197 -7.95 12.18 -18.72
N LEU A 198 -7.32 11.02 -18.66
CA LEU A 198 -7.59 9.95 -19.62
C LEU A 198 -9.05 9.45 -19.50
N ILE A 199 -9.59 9.29 -18.29
CA ILE A 199 -10.99 8.92 -18.11
C ILE A 199 -11.91 10.03 -18.61
N LEU A 200 -11.61 11.29 -18.27
CA LEU A 200 -12.41 12.44 -18.69
C LEU A 200 -12.41 12.61 -20.22
N PHE A 201 -11.28 12.37 -20.88
CA PHE A 201 -11.15 12.43 -22.32
C PHE A 201 -12.09 11.42 -23.00
N TYR A 202 -12.05 10.15 -22.61
CA TYR A 202 -12.90 9.10 -23.19
C TYR A 202 -14.36 9.17 -22.74
N LEU A 203 -14.65 9.85 -21.62
CA LEU A 203 -16.01 10.23 -21.27
C LEU A 203 -16.57 11.24 -22.28
N ARG A 204 -15.79 12.28 -22.62
CA ARG A 204 -16.18 13.34 -23.58
C ARG A 204 -16.19 12.87 -25.04
N HIS A 205 -15.40 11.85 -25.39
CA HIS A 205 -15.23 11.37 -26.77
C HIS A 205 -15.64 9.90 -26.93
N PRO A 206 -16.96 9.58 -26.89
CA PRO A 206 -17.43 8.19 -26.93
C PRO A 206 -17.00 7.41 -28.19
N GLY A 207 -16.90 8.08 -29.33
CA GLY A 207 -16.50 7.45 -30.60
C GLY A 207 -15.03 7.04 -30.68
N ARG A 208 -14.20 7.38 -29.68
CA ARG A 208 -12.76 7.05 -29.66
C ARG A 208 -12.40 5.93 -28.69
N ARG A 209 -13.37 5.41 -27.95
CA ARG A 209 -13.15 4.42 -26.87
C ARG A 209 -12.54 3.10 -27.34
N GLU A 210 -12.70 2.74 -28.62
CA GLU A 210 -12.04 1.56 -29.19
C GLU A 210 -10.50 1.64 -29.10
N MET A 211 -9.94 2.85 -29.02
CA MET A 211 -8.49 3.05 -28.85
C MET A 211 -7.97 2.57 -27.48
N LEU A 212 -8.84 2.38 -26.48
CA LEU A 212 -8.45 1.82 -25.17
C LEU A 212 -7.93 0.37 -25.25
N CYS A 213 -8.17 -0.31 -26.38
CA CYS A 213 -7.59 -1.61 -26.70
C CYS A 213 -6.11 -1.53 -27.12
N ASP A 214 -5.61 -0.33 -27.43
CA ASP A 214 -4.19 -0.05 -27.67
C ASP A 214 -3.72 1.02 -26.66
N PRO A 215 -3.17 0.61 -25.51
CA PRO A 215 -2.80 1.53 -24.45
C PRO A 215 -1.83 2.63 -24.88
N ASP A 216 -0.89 2.32 -25.78
CA ASP A 216 0.14 3.26 -26.24
C ASP A 216 -0.43 4.28 -27.23
N ALA A 217 -1.38 3.85 -28.09
CA ALA A 217 -2.11 4.77 -28.95
C ALA A 217 -3.04 5.69 -28.14
N ALA A 218 -3.79 5.14 -27.20
CA ALA A 218 -4.69 5.90 -26.34
C ALA A 218 -3.96 6.95 -25.49
N ILE A 219 -2.82 6.60 -24.89
CA ILE A 219 -2.03 7.57 -24.12
C ILE A 219 -1.50 8.69 -25.01
N ARG A 220 -0.93 8.36 -26.18
CA ARG A 220 -0.41 9.37 -27.10
C ARG A 220 -1.49 10.33 -27.54
N GLU A 221 -2.67 9.82 -27.88
CA GLU A 221 -3.79 10.65 -28.29
C GLU A 221 -4.17 11.69 -27.22
N VAL A 222 -4.32 11.26 -25.96
CA VAL A 222 -4.67 12.18 -24.87
C VAL A 222 -3.55 13.20 -24.63
N MET A 223 -2.28 12.79 -24.69
CA MET A 223 -1.13 13.66 -24.43
C MET A 223 -0.80 14.60 -25.60
N GLU A 224 -1.10 14.24 -26.84
CA GLU A 224 -0.86 15.07 -28.04
C GLU A 224 -1.94 16.15 -28.22
N ILE A 225 -3.18 15.88 -27.80
CA ILE A 225 -4.29 16.85 -27.87
C ILE A 225 -4.12 17.99 -26.85
N GLU A 226 -3.30 17.79 -25.81
CA GLU A 226 -2.96 18.79 -24.78
C GLU A 226 -1.55 19.40 -24.92
N GLY A 227 -0.87 19.19 -26.07
CA GLY A 227 0.38 19.89 -26.40
C GLY A 227 0.20 21.43 -26.48
N PRO A 228 1.30 22.22 -26.44
CA PRO A 228 1.46 23.55 -25.83
C PRO A 228 0.56 24.72 -26.30
N ASP A 229 -0.42 24.48 -27.15
CA ASP A 229 -1.37 25.46 -27.69
C ASP A 229 -2.83 25.16 -27.29
N ALA A 230 -3.06 24.61 -26.10
CA ALA A 230 -4.40 24.62 -25.51
C ALA A 230 -4.73 26.06 -25.03
N PRO A 231 -5.86 26.66 -25.45
CA PRO A 231 -6.18 28.08 -25.24
C PRO A 231 -6.29 28.51 -23.78
#